data_AF-A0A356AU75-F1
#
_entry.id   AF-A0A356AU75-F1
#
_cell.length_a   1.000
_cell.length_b   1.000
_cell.length_c   1.000
_cell.angle_alpha   90.00
_cell.angle_beta   90.00
_cell.angle_gamma   90.00
#
_symmetry.space_group_name_H-M   'P 1'
#
loop_
_entity.id
_entity.type
_entity.pdbx_description
1 polymer ?
#
loop_
_entity_poly.entity_id
_entity_poly.type
_entity_poly.pdbx_seq_one_letter_code
_entity_poly.pdbx_strand_id
1 'polypeptide(L)'
;MNKNPLDVIMENDHELFTHISADKNTAFKAGALSVKTKLLIALALDAAKGSVEGVKSLALQAVEAGASKEEIFDTLRVVYYIHGVGSMYTAARALEEMF
;
A
#
# COMPACT_ATOMS: atom_id res chain seq x y z
N MET A 1 8.32 -16.33 12.70
CA MET A 1 7.06 -16.51 11.96
C MET A 1 6.41 -15.14 11.86
N ASN A 2 6.22 -14.60 10.66
CA ASN A 2 5.49 -13.33 10.53
C ASN A 2 4.02 -13.62 10.87
N LYS A 3 3.60 -13.18 12.06
CA LYS A 3 2.20 -13.24 12.50
C LYS A 3 1.39 -12.31 11.59
N ASN A 4 0.23 -12.77 11.11
CA ASN A 4 -0.62 -11.90 10.30
C ASN A 4 -1.20 -10.83 11.24
N PRO A 5 -1.08 -9.52 10.92
CA PRO A 5 -1.53 -8.45 11.81
C PRO A 5 -3.03 -8.52 12.12
N LEU A 6 -3.82 -9.20 11.27
CA LEU A 6 -5.25 -9.41 11.46
C LEU A 6 -5.59 -10.69 12.26
N ASP A 7 -4.60 -11.46 12.73
CA ASP A 7 -4.85 -12.68 13.52
C ASP A 7 -5.69 -12.40 14.76
N VAL A 8 -5.48 -11.26 15.44
CA VAL A 8 -6.29 -10.87 16.59
C VAL A 8 -7.77 -10.66 16.20
N ILE A 9 -8.04 -10.15 15.00
CA ILE A 9 -9.42 -10.00 14.51
C ILE A 9 -9.96 -11.36 14.13
N MET A 10 -9.20 -12.20 13.44
CA MET A 10 -9.62 -13.57 13.10
C MET A 10 -9.99 -14.40 14.33
N GLU A 11 -9.19 -14.30 15.41
CA GLU A 11 -9.39 -15.03 16.66
C GLU A 11 -10.62 -14.56 17.46
N ASN A 12 -11.03 -13.29 17.32
CA ASN A 12 -12.08 -12.69 18.15
C ASN A 12 -13.36 -12.32 17.38
N ASP A 13 -13.29 -12.15 16.07
CA ASP A 13 -14.39 -11.79 15.17
C ASP A 13 -14.13 -12.33 13.75
N HIS A 14 -14.48 -13.59 13.55
CA HIS A 14 -14.23 -14.27 12.27
C HIS A 14 -15.08 -13.69 11.12
N GLU A 15 -16.28 -13.20 11.40
CA GLU A 15 -17.16 -12.61 10.39
C GLU A 15 -16.54 -11.32 9.84
N LEU A 16 -16.09 -10.44 10.74
CA LEU A 16 -15.37 -9.23 10.34
C LEU A 16 -14.08 -9.55 9.56
N PHE A 17 -13.29 -10.53 10.01
CA PHE A 17 -12.09 -10.95 9.29
C PHE A 17 -12.40 -11.43 7.86
N THR A 18 -13.48 -12.19 7.70
CA THR A 18 -13.94 -12.68 6.39
C THR A 18 -14.27 -11.51 5.47
N HIS A 19 -15.02 -10.52 5.97
CA HIS A 19 -15.38 -9.35 5.18
C HIS A 19 -14.16 -8.51 4.79
N ILE A 20 -13.26 -8.18 5.73
CA ILE A 20 -12.04 -7.42 5.44
C ILE A 20 -11.19 -8.12 4.36
N SER A 21 -11.06 -9.44 4.47
CA SER A 21 -10.27 -10.24 3.53
C SER A 21 -10.92 -10.29 2.14
N ALA A 22 -12.24 -10.48 2.07
CA ALA A 22 -12.99 -10.48 0.82
C ALA A 22 -12.94 -9.12 0.11
N ASP A 23 -13.05 -8.03 0.86
CA ASP A 23 -12.97 -6.66 0.34
C ASP A 23 -11.59 -6.36 -0.21
N LYS A 24 -10.51 -6.72 0.51
CA LYS A 24 -9.14 -6.60 0.02
C LYS A 24 -8.96 -7.35 -1.31
N ASN A 25 -9.39 -8.61 -1.36
CA ASN A 25 -9.27 -9.44 -2.56
C ASN A 25 -10.04 -8.84 -3.74
N THR A 26 -11.24 -8.35 -3.49
CA THR A 26 -12.09 -7.73 -4.52
C THR A 26 -11.48 -6.43 -5.04
N ALA A 27 -10.98 -5.58 -4.12
CA ALA A 27 -10.36 -4.30 -4.47
C ALA A 27 -9.12 -4.49 -5.34
N PHE A 28 -8.24 -5.45 -5.01
CA PHE A 28 -6.96 -5.66 -5.70
C PHE A 28 -7.00 -6.68 -6.84
N LYS A 29 -8.12 -7.37 -7.08
CA LYS A 29 -8.29 -8.25 -8.25
C LYS A 29 -8.03 -7.48 -9.55
N ALA A 30 -7.28 -8.07 -10.47
CA ALA A 30 -7.06 -7.49 -11.80
C ALA A 30 -8.39 -7.25 -12.54
N GLY A 31 -8.49 -6.14 -13.25
CA GLY A 31 -9.65 -5.78 -14.08
C GLY A 31 -9.24 -4.74 -15.12
N ALA A 32 -10.04 -3.68 -15.27
CA ALA A 32 -9.66 -2.53 -16.11
C ALA A 32 -8.32 -1.90 -15.70
N LEU A 33 -7.99 -1.97 -14.40
CA LEU A 33 -6.67 -1.64 -13.89
C LEU A 33 -5.93 -2.93 -13.50
N SER A 34 -4.64 -2.96 -13.80
CA SER A 34 -3.74 -4.04 -13.34
C SER A 34 -3.60 -4.00 -11.81
N VAL A 35 -3.22 -5.15 -11.21
CA VAL A 35 -2.93 -5.23 -9.76
C VAL A 35 -1.84 -4.22 -9.38
N LYS A 36 -0.77 -4.14 -10.19
CA LYS A 36 0.32 -3.18 -10.05
C LYS A 36 -0.18 -1.74 -9.97
N THR A 37 -1.02 -1.33 -10.92
CA THR A 37 -1.59 0.02 -10.96
C THR A 37 -2.43 0.31 -9.72
N LYS A 38 -3.24 -0.65 -9.27
CA LYS A 38 -4.04 -0.49 -8.04
C LYS A 38 -3.18 -0.35 -6.79
N LEU A 39 -2.07 -1.09 -6.70
CA LEU A 39 -1.12 -0.99 -5.60
C LEU A 39 -0.39 0.36 -5.58
N LEU A 40 0.00 0.89 -6.75
CA LEU A 40 0.57 2.25 -6.86
C LEU A 40 -0.45 3.31 -6.43
N ILE A 41 -1.73 3.17 -6.81
CA ILE A 41 -2.80 4.07 -6.34
C ILE A 41 -2.94 3.99 -4.82
N ALA A 42 -2.98 2.79 -4.25
CA ALA A 42 -3.09 2.61 -2.80
C ALA A 42 -1.88 3.21 -2.07
N LEU A 43 -0.66 2.99 -2.58
CA LEU A 43 0.57 3.56 -2.04
C LEU A 43 0.48 5.09 -2.02
N ALA A 44 -0.02 5.69 -3.11
CA ALA A 44 -0.21 7.13 -3.19
C ALA A 44 -1.16 7.67 -2.11
N LEU A 45 -2.27 6.93 -1.86
CA LEU A 45 -3.25 7.29 -0.83
C LEU A 45 -2.66 7.19 0.58
N ASP A 46 -1.86 6.16 0.87
CA ASP A 46 -1.21 6.02 2.18
C ASP A 46 -0.09 7.04 2.40
N ALA A 47 0.66 7.39 1.34
CA ALA A 47 1.63 8.48 1.40
C ALA A 47 0.95 9.83 1.67
N ALA A 48 -0.16 10.11 0.99
CA ALA A 48 -0.99 11.30 1.21
C ALA A 48 -1.58 11.34 2.63
N LYS A 49 -2.00 10.19 3.17
CA LYS A 49 -2.55 10.06 4.53
C LYS A 49 -1.50 10.20 5.63
N GLY A 50 -0.21 10.02 5.32
CA GLY A 50 0.86 10.01 6.32
C GLY A 50 1.11 8.64 6.96
N SER A 51 0.67 7.56 6.32
CA SER A 51 0.79 6.18 6.84
C SER A 51 2.13 5.54 6.42
N VAL A 52 3.14 5.59 7.28
CA VAL A 52 4.48 5.03 6.98
C VAL A 52 4.42 3.52 6.73
N GLU A 53 3.80 2.76 7.65
CA GLU A 53 3.67 1.30 7.51
C GLU A 53 2.80 0.90 6.31
N GLY A 54 1.78 1.70 6.01
CA GLY A 54 0.94 1.51 4.84
C GLY A 54 1.72 1.65 3.53
N VAL A 55 2.50 2.74 3.41
CA VAL A 55 3.39 2.95 2.25
C VAL A 55 4.39 1.81 2.13
N LYS A 56 5.04 1.39 3.23
CA LYS A 56 6.02 0.29 3.22
C LYS A 56 5.38 -1.01 2.72
N SER A 57 4.23 -1.38 3.29
CA SER A 57 3.49 -2.59 2.92
C SER A 57 3.05 -2.58 1.45
N LEU A 58 2.55 -1.45 0.96
CA LEU A 58 2.05 -1.32 -0.42
C LEU A 58 3.19 -1.22 -1.44
N ALA A 59 4.32 -0.62 -1.07
CA ALA A 59 5.51 -0.58 -1.92
C ALA A 59 6.07 -2.00 -2.14
N LEU A 60 6.17 -2.80 -1.09
CA LEU A 60 6.61 -4.20 -1.20
C LEU A 60 5.69 -5.00 -2.12
N GLN A 61 4.37 -4.93 -1.88
CA GLN A 61 3.38 -5.60 -2.73
C GLN A 61 3.44 -5.09 -4.19
N ALA A 62 3.66 -3.79 -4.40
CA ALA A 62 3.78 -3.23 -5.76
C ALA A 62 5.00 -3.80 -6.49
N VAL A 63 6.16 -3.88 -5.83
CA VAL A 63 7.37 -4.48 -6.39
C VAL A 63 7.16 -5.97 -6.69
N GLU A 64 6.52 -6.72 -5.79
CA GLU A 64 6.13 -8.13 -6.03
C GLU A 64 5.19 -8.27 -7.24
N ALA A 65 4.33 -7.27 -7.48
CA ALA A 65 3.47 -7.19 -8.66
C ALA A 65 4.17 -6.63 -9.92
N GLY A 66 5.49 -6.40 -9.87
CA GLY A 66 6.31 -5.96 -11.00
C GLY A 66 6.42 -4.44 -11.17
N ALA A 67 6.16 -3.66 -10.11
CA ALA A 67 6.46 -2.22 -10.12
C ALA A 67 7.97 -1.97 -10.06
N SER A 68 8.44 -1.06 -10.90
CA SER A 68 9.82 -0.60 -10.82
C SER A 68 9.98 0.52 -9.78
N LYS A 69 11.23 0.78 -9.37
CA LYS A 69 11.57 1.92 -8.50
C LYS A 69 11.10 3.22 -9.14
N GLU A 70 11.28 3.37 -10.45
CA GLU A 70 10.87 4.54 -11.22
C GLU A 70 9.35 4.76 -11.17
N GLU A 71 8.54 3.70 -11.32
CA GLU A 71 7.07 3.80 -11.23
C GLU A 71 6.60 4.24 -9.83
N ILE A 72 7.29 3.80 -8.77
CA ILE A 72 6.99 4.23 -7.39
C ILE A 72 7.33 5.72 -7.22
N PHE A 73 8.51 6.16 -7.64
CA PHE A 73 8.92 7.56 -7.49
C PHE A 73 8.12 8.52 -8.39
N ASP A 74 7.70 8.08 -9.58
CA ASP A 74 6.81 8.87 -10.43
C ASP A 74 5.40 9.00 -9.83
N THR A 75 4.91 7.94 -9.18
CA THR A 75 3.68 8.00 -8.37
C THR A 75 3.81 9.00 -7.22
N LEU A 76 4.93 8.98 -6.48
CA LEU A 76 5.19 9.92 -5.39
C LEU A 76 5.32 11.37 -5.87
N ARG A 77 5.77 11.60 -7.11
CA ARG A 77 5.80 12.93 -7.72
C ARG A 77 4.41 13.54 -7.82
N VAL A 78 3.42 12.73 -8.20
CA VAL A 78 2.00 13.16 -8.23
C VAL A 78 1.50 13.44 -6.82
N VAL A 79 1.85 12.58 -5.84
CA VAL A 79 1.46 12.79 -4.44
C VAL A 79 2.02 14.11 -3.91
N TYR A 80 3.31 14.39 -4.15
CA TYR A 80 3.95 15.64 -3.74
C TYR A 80 3.26 16.86 -4.33
N TYR A 81 2.91 16.83 -5.62
CA TYR A 81 2.21 17.92 -6.29
C TYR A 81 0.88 18.26 -5.60
N ILE A 82 0.14 17.25 -5.12
CA ILE A 82 -1.18 17.43 -4.51
C ILE A 82 -1.11 17.69 -2.99
N HIS A 83 -0.24 17.00 -2.25
CA HIS A 83 -0.23 16.96 -0.78
C HIS A 83 0.99 17.64 -0.14
N GLY A 84 1.95 18.09 -0.94
CA GLY A 84 3.14 18.79 -0.47
C GLY A 84 4.13 17.91 0.31
N VAL A 85 5.09 18.57 0.96
CA VAL A 85 6.31 17.94 1.50
C VAL A 85 6.05 16.92 2.62
N GLY A 86 4.97 17.06 3.39
CA GLY A 86 4.66 16.13 4.49
C GLY A 86 4.47 14.68 4.01
N SER A 87 3.88 14.50 2.82
CA SER A 87 3.73 13.19 2.19
C SER A 87 5.08 12.56 1.82
N MET A 88 6.06 13.38 1.45
CA MET A 88 7.40 12.90 1.06
C MET A 88 8.22 12.44 2.26
N TYR A 89 8.08 13.08 3.43
CA TYR A 89 8.70 12.56 4.65
C TYR A 89 8.11 11.21 5.08
N THR A 90 6.81 11.01 4.85
CA THR A 90 6.15 9.72 5.07
C THR A 90 6.73 8.66 4.13
N ALA A 91 6.80 8.97 2.83
CA ALA A 91 7.37 8.07 1.84
C ALA A 91 8.85 7.77 2.10
N ALA A 92 9.66 8.77 2.45
CA ALA A 92 11.07 8.61 2.74
C ALA A 92 11.31 7.63 3.90
N ARG A 93 10.59 7.80 5.02
CA ARG A 93 10.68 6.87 6.16
C ARG A 93 10.24 5.45 5.79
N ALA A 94 9.24 5.32 4.93
CA ALA A 94 8.72 4.01 4.53
C ALA A 94 9.68 3.26 3.60
N LEU A 95 10.42 3.99 2.74
CA LEU A 95 11.24 3.42 1.67
C LEU A 95 12.75 3.35 1.98
N GLU A 96 13.21 3.94 3.09
CA GLU A 96 14.62 4.02 3.46
C GLU A 96 15.34 2.65 3.48
N GLU A 97 14.68 1.61 3.96
CA GLU A 97 15.25 0.25 4.02
C GLU A 97 15.03 -0.56 2.72
N MET A 98 14.30 -0.02 1.75
CA MET A 98 13.93 -0.73 0.52
C MET A 98 14.85 -0.42 -0.67
N PHE A 99 15.48 0.77 -0.72
CA PHE A 99 16.04 1.34 -1.95
C PHE A 99 17.34 2.12 -1.81
#